data_AF-A0A1Q9P1S4-F1
#
_entry.id   AF-A0A1Q9P1S4-F1
#
_cell.length_a   1.000
_cell.length_b   1.000
_cell.length_c   1.000
_cell.angle_alpha   90.00
_cell.angle_beta   90.00
_cell.angle_gamma   90.00
#
_symmetry.space_group_name_H-M   'P 1'
#
loop_
_entity.id
_entity.type
_entity.pdbx_description
1 polymer ?
#
loop_
_entity_poly.entity_id
_entity_poly.type
_entity_poly.pdbx_seq_one_letter_code
_entity_poly.pdbx_strand_id
1 'polypeptide(L)'
;MQGAYLIITAGVEIFLLFGYLFYLLLRTNIEVESRVSVLSWLTGIISLITLGLIMSVVLVASRMTNTDLVLASAILIVDVIGLYLLIDDIRRISRELALVEKT
;
A
#
# COMPACT_ATOMS: atom_id res chain seq x y z
N MET A 1 20.66 16.81 8.19
CA MET A 1 20.39 15.50 7.56
C MET A 1 19.00 14.94 7.89
N GLN A 2 18.43 15.18 9.08
CA GLN A 2 17.07 14.72 9.42
C GLN A 2 15.95 15.25 8.50
N GLY A 3 16.04 16.51 8.03
CA GLY A 3 15.03 17.08 7.12
C GLY A 3 14.91 16.40 5.75
N ALA A 4 15.99 15.77 5.25
CA ALA A 4 15.94 15.04 3.98
C ALA A 4 15.11 13.75 4.09
N TYR A 5 15.06 13.15 5.29
CA TYR A 5 14.37 11.90 5.53
C TYR A 5 12.85 12.07 5.49
N LEU A 6 12.34 13.11 6.18
CA LEU A 6 10.93 13.49 6.14
C LEU A 6 10.44 13.80 4.71
N ILE A 7 11.26 14.47 3.90
CA ILE A 7 10.94 14.78 2.50
C ILE A 7 10.83 13.50 1.66
N ILE A 8 11.78 12.56 1.83
CA ILE A 8 11.75 11.28 1.11
C ILE A 8 10.54 10.46 1.54
N THR A 9 10.29 10.32 2.84
CA THR A 9 9.12 9.60 3.37
C THR A 9 7.83 10.22 2.82
N ALA A 10 7.65 11.54 2.92
CA ALA A 10 6.47 12.22 2.37
C ALA A 10 6.30 12.01 0.86
N GLY A 11 7.39 11.98 0.09
CA GLY A 11 7.34 11.69 -1.34
C GLY A 11 6.86 10.27 -1.64
N VAL A 12 7.31 9.28 -0.87
CA VAL A 12 6.87 7.89 -1.02
C VAL A 12 5.41 7.73 -0.56
N GLU A 13 5.00 8.40 0.51
CA GLU A 13 3.60 8.42 0.97
C GLU A 13 2.66 8.97 -0.12
N ILE A 14 3.01 10.08 -0.75
CA ILE A 14 2.24 10.64 -1.86
C ILE A 14 2.15 9.62 -3.01
N PHE A 15 3.27 8.96 -3.33
CA PHE A 15 3.29 7.92 -4.36
C PHE A 15 2.38 6.73 -4.01
N LEU A 16 2.40 6.27 -2.76
CA LEU A 16 1.51 5.22 -2.27
C LEU A 16 0.05 5.65 -2.38
N LEU A 17 -0.27 6.88 -2.01
CA LEU A 17 -1.62 7.44 -2.09
C LEU A 17 -2.14 7.47 -3.54
N PHE A 18 -1.30 7.83 -4.50
CA PHE A 18 -1.60 7.66 -5.92
C PHE A 18 -1.78 6.20 -6.33
N GLY A 19 -0.97 5.28 -5.77
CA GLY A 19 -1.12 3.84 -5.97
C GLY A 19 -2.49 3.32 -5.52
N TYR A 20 -2.95 3.72 -4.33
CA TYR A 20 -4.28 3.39 -3.80
C TYR A 20 -5.40 4.01 -4.64
N LEU A 21 -5.23 5.26 -5.10
CA LEU A 21 -6.20 5.90 -5.99
C LEU A 21 -6.31 5.15 -7.32
N PHE A 22 -5.16 4.76 -7.89
CA PHE A 22 -5.12 3.99 -9.12
C PHE A 22 -5.74 2.61 -8.95
N TYR A 23 -5.48 1.93 -7.82
CA TYR A 23 -6.16 0.69 -7.45
C TYR A 23 -7.68 0.85 -7.51
N LEU A 24 -8.20 1.90 -6.87
CA LEU A 24 -9.63 2.19 -6.82
C LEU A 24 -10.21 2.40 -8.23
N LEU A 25 -9.54 3.20 -9.07
CA LEU A 25 -9.96 3.48 -10.44
C LEU A 25 -9.98 2.21 -11.30
N LEU A 26 -8.94 1.39 -11.22
CA LEU A 26 -8.85 0.16 -11.98
C LEU A 26 -9.90 -0.87 -11.53
N ARG A 27 -10.15 -0.97 -10.22
CA ARG A 27 -11.20 -1.84 -9.66
C ARG A 27 -12.57 -1.53 -10.25
N THR A 28 -12.89 -0.26 -10.50
CA THR A 28 -14.17 0.16 -11.09
C THR A 28 -14.25 0.02 -12.60
N ASN A 29 -13.13 0.20 -13.32
CA ASN A 29 -13.17 0.36 -14.79
C ASN A 29 -12.63 -0.83 -15.59
N ILE A 30 -11.89 -1.77 -14.98
CA ILE A 30 -11.32 -2.93 -15.70
C ILE A 30 -12.35 -4.05 -15.86
N GLU A 31 -12.32 -4.72 -17.02
CA GLU A 31 -13.07 -5.93 -17.33
C GLU A 31 -12.82 -7.07 -16.33
N VAL A 32 -13.88 -7.80 -16.02
CA VAL A 32 -13.96 -8.82 -14.96
C VAL A 32 -12.84 -9.87 -15.06
N GLU A 33 -12.47 -10.26 -16.28
CA GLU A 33 -11.52 -11.35 -16.58
C GLU A 33 -10.05 -10.99 -16.27
N SER A 34 -9.65 -9.73 -16.49
CA SER A 34 -8.28 -9.26 -16.24
C SER A 34 -8.11 -8.54 -14.90
N ARG A 35 -9.22 -8.20 -14.23
CA ARG A 35 -9.26 -7.42 -13.00
C ARG A 35 -8.38 -7.99 -11.89
N VAL A 36 -8.50 -9.28 -11.59
CA VAL A 36 -7.74 -9.90 -10.47
C VAL A 36 -6.24 -9.87 -10.73
N SER A 37 -5.81 -10.17 -11.95
CA SER A 37 -4.38 -10.20 -12.30
C SER A 37 -3.76 -8.81 -12.12
N VAL A 38 -4.38 -7.78 -12.68
CA VAL A 38 -3.88 -6.40 -12.61
C VAL A 38 -3.90 -5.87 -11.18
N LEU A 39 -5.01 -6.05 -10.46
CA LEU A 39 -5.12 -5.61 -9.06
C LEU A 39 -4.11 -6.33 -8.16
N SER A 40 -3.86 -7.63 -8.38
CA SER A 40 -2.87 -8.40 -7.61
C SER A 40 -1.45 -7.91 -7.85
N TRP A 41 -1.10 -7.60 -9.11
CA TRP A 41 0.19 -7.00 -9.44
C TRP A 41 0.37 -5.64 -8.76
N LEU A 42 -0.64 -4.78 -8.82
CA LEU A 42 -0.61 -3.47 -8.19
C LEU A 42 -0.45 -3.59 -6.66
N THR A 43 -1.18 -4.54 -6.06
CA THR A 43 -1.09 -4.86 -4.63
C THR A 43 0.30 -5.33 -4.24
N GLY A 44 0.93 -6.17 -5.07
CA GLY A 44 2.30 -6.61 -4.86
C GLY A 44 3.29 -5.44 -4.86
N ILE A 45 3.12 -4.49 -5.79
CA ILE A 45 3.96 -3.28 -5.86
C ILE A 45 3.76 -2.41 -4.62
N ILE A 46 2.52 -2.13 -4.22
CA ILE A 46 2.20 -1.36 -3.02
C ILE A 46 2.82 -2.05 -1.78
N SER A 47 2.66 -3.38 -1.65
CA SER A 47 3.24 -4.17 -0.56
C SER A 47 4.77 -4.03 -0.47
N LEU A 48 5.45 -4.11 -1.62
CA LEU A 48 6.91 -3.97 -1.71
C LEU A 48 7.38 -2.59 -1.25
N ILE A 49 6.67 -1.53 -1.66
CA ILE A 49 6.98 -0.16 -1.29
C ILE A 49 6.75 0.06 0.21
N THR A 50 5.60 -0.39 0.74
CA THR A 50 5.29 -0.31 2.17
C THR A 50 6.33 -1.05 3.01
N LEU A 51 6.76 -2.25 2.60
CA LEU A 51 7.84 -2.97 3.28
C LEU A 51 9.18 -2.22 3.22
N GLY A 52 9.50 -1.61 2.08
CA GLY A 52 10.68 -0.76 1.92
C GLY A 52 10.66 0.44 2.89
N LEU A 53 9.50 1.07 3.06
CA LEU A 53 9.30 2.15 4.03
C LEU A 53 9.49 1.68 5.47
N ILE A 54 8.86 0.56 5.85
CA ILE A 54 9.02 -0.03 7.19
C ILE A 54 10.50 -0.28 7.48
N MET A 55 11.20 -0.94 6.56
CA MET A 55 12.64 -1.23 6.71
C MET A 55 13.46 0.04 6.80
N SER A 56 13.16 1.04 5.98
CA SER A 56 13.83 2.34 6.02
C SER A 56 13.67 2.98 7.41
N VAL A 57 12.44 3.06 7.93
CA VAL A 57 12.15 3.67 9.23
C VAL A 57 12.85 2.91 10.35
N VAL A 58 12.82 1.58 10.34
CA VAL A 58 13.54 0.75 11.32
C VAL A 58 15.04 1.03 11.34
N LEU A 59 15.67 1.20 10.18
CA LEU A 59 17.11 1.47 10.08
C LEU A 59 17.50 2.85 10.62
N VAL A 60 16.62 3.84 10.49
CA VAL A 60 16.92 5.24 10.87
C VAL A 60 16.29 5.63 12.20
N ALA A 61 15.40 4.82 12.78
CA ALA A 61 14.66 5.07 14.02
C ALA A 61 15.56 5.53 15.18
N SER A 62 16.74 4.91 15.33
CA SER A 62 17.72 5.26 16.38
C SER A 62 18.25 6.70 16.32
N ARG A 63 18.07 7.38 15.18
CA ARG A 63 18.54 8.75 14.91
C ARG A 63 17.40 9.77 14.80
N MET A 64 16.15 9.34 14.97
CA MET A 64 14.96 10.20 14.88
C MET A 64 14.66 10.83 16.25
N THR A 65 14.04 12.01 16.24
CA THR A 65 13.49 12.57 17.48
C THR A 65 12.25 11.77 17.89
N ASN A 66 11.87 11.82 19.17
CA ASN A 66 10.67 11.11 19.65
C ASN A 66 9.41 11.51 18.85
N THR A 67 9.30 12.78 18.48
CA THR A 67 8.17 13.28 17.68
C THR A 67 8.16 12.70 16.27
N ASP A 68 9.31 12.69 15.58
CA ASP A 68 9.40 12.13 14.22
C ASP A 68 9.14 10.62 14.21
N LEU A 69 9.59 9.92 15.26
CA LEU A 69 9.36 8.48 15.42
C LEU A 69 7.87 8.17 15.61
N VAL A 70 7.17 8.97 16.43
CA VAL A 70 5.71 8.82 16.61
C VAL A 70 4.96 9.09 15.30
N LEU A 71 5.33 10.15 14.57
CA LEU A 71 4.71 10.47 13.28
C LEU A 71 4.95 9.36 12.25
N ALA A 72 6.19 8.89 12.10
CA ALA A 72 6.52 7.81 11.18
C ALA A 72 5.78 6.52 11.55
N SER A 73 5.71 6.18 12.84
CA SER A 73 4.98 5.00 13.31
C SER A 73 3.48 5.10 13.02
N ALA A 74 2.88 6.27 13.23
CA ALA A 74 1.46 6.48 12.95
C ALA A 74 1.15 6.32 11.46
N ILE A 75 2.00 6.88 10.59
CA ILE A 75 1.88 6.74 9.13
C ILE A 75 2.01 5.27 8.72
N LEU A 76 3.03 4.56 9.22
CA LEU A 76 3.21 3.13 8.93
C LEU A 76 2.02 2.26 9.38
N ILE A 77 1.38 2.59 10.50
CA ILE A 77 0.17 1.89 10.94
C ILE A 77 -0.97 2.08 9.92
N VAL A 78 -1.17 3.31 9.43
CA VAL A 78 -2.17 3.62 8.40
C VAL A 78 -1.88 2.83 7.13
N ASP A 79 -0.62 2.77 6.71
CA ASP A 79 -0.17 2.00 5.54
C ASP A 79 -0.45 0.51 5.68
N VAL A 80 -0.13 -0.07 6.84
CA VAL A 80 -0.38 -1.49 7.11
C VAL A 80 -1.88 -1.80 7.08
N ILE A 81 -2.71 -0.91 7.66
CA ILE A 81 -4.17 -1.05 7.59
C ILE A 81 -4.65 -0.94 6.14
N GLY A 82 -4.16 0.05 5.38
CA GLY A 82 -4.49 0.22 3.97
C GLY A 82 -4.14 -1.01 3.13
N LEU A 83 -2.95 -1.56 3.34
CA LEU A 83 -2.48 -2.77 2.67
C LEU A 83 -3.34 -3.99 3.03
N TYR A 84 -3.70 -4.14 4.30
CA TYR A 84 -4.56 -5.22 4.76
C TYR A 84 -5.94 -5.17 4.09
N LEU A 85 -6.56 -3.99 4.06
CA LEU A 85 -7.85 -3.79 3.39
C LEU A 85 -7.78 -4.10 1.89
N LEU A 86 -6.67 -3.72 1.25
CA LEU A 86 -6.45 -3.94 -0.17
C LEU A 86 -6.26 -5.44 -0.50
N ILE A 87 -5.53 -6.18 0.34
CA ILE A 87 -5.41 -7.65 0.22
C ILE A 87 -6.77 -8.34 0.44
N ASP A 88 -7.54 -7.90 1.43
CA ASP A 88 -8.86 -8.49 1.70
C ASP A 88 -9.85 -8.25 0.55
N ASP A 89 -9.84 -7.04 -0.03
CA ASP A 89 -10.67 -6.70 -1.19
C ASP A 89 -10.33 -7.59 -2.41
N ILE A 90 -9.05 -7.83 -2.70
CA ILE A 90 -8.67 -8.78 -3.76
C ILE A 90 -9.15 -10.19 -3.46
N ARG A 91 -8.94 -10.69 -2.23
CA ARG A 91 -9.40 -12.04 -1.85
C ARG A 91 -10.91 -12.17 -1.97
N ARG A 92 -11.66 -11.11 -1.71
CA ARG A 92 -13.10 -11.06 -1.91
C ARG A 92 -13.44 -11.12 -3.41
N ILE A 93 -12.84 -10.27 -4.23
CA ILE A 93 -13.08 -10.23 -5.69
C ILE A 93 -12.76 -11.59 -6.34
N SER A 94 -11.62 -12.20 -5.98
CA SER A 94 -11.22 -13.52 -6.52
C SER A 94 -12.21 -14.62 -6.16
N ARG A 95 -12.82 -14.58 -4.96
CA ARG A 95 -13.87 -15.55 -4.56
C ARG A 95 -15.16 -15.33 -5.33
N GLU A 96 -15.57 -14.09 -5.53
CA GLU A 96 -16.77 -13.74 -6.30
C GLU A 96 -16.65 -14.21 -7.75
N LEU A 97 -15.48 -14.03 -8.38
CA LEU A 97 -15.20 -14.51 -9.74
C LEU A 97 -15.24 -16.03 -9.86
N ALA A 98 -14.62 -16.75 -8.93
CA ALA A 98 -14.60 -18.20 -8.93
C ALA A 98 -15.99 -18.83 -8.73
N LEU A 99 -16.96 -18.08 -8.18
CA LEU A 99 -18.35 -18.52 -8.07
C LEU A 99 -19.11 -18.31 -9.39
N VAL A 100 -18.87 -17.20 -10.10
CA VAL A 100 -19.47 -16.92 -11.40
C VAL A 100 -19.03 -17.92 -12.46
N GLU A 101 -17.76 -18.34 -12.44
CA GLU A 101 -17.24 -19.35 -13.39
C GLU A 101 -17.86 -20.76 -13.20
N LYS A 102 -18.46 -21.02 -12.03
CA LYS A 102 -19.06 -22.33 -11.69
C LYS A 102 -20.57 -22.43 -11.99
N THR A 103 -21.23 -21.32 -12.28
CA THR A 103 -22.67 -21.24 -12.61
C THR A 103 -22.89 -21.13 -14.11
#